data_AF-A0A1J3K3Z6-F1
#
_entry.id   AF-A0A1J3K3Z6-F1
#
_cell.length_a   1.000
_cell.length_b   1.000
_cell.length_c   1.000
_cell.angle_alpha   90.00
_cell.angle_beta   90.00
_cell.angle_gamma   90.00
#
_symmetry.space_group_name_H-M   'P 1'
#
loop_
_entity.id
_entity.type
_entity.pdbx_description
1 polymer ?
#
loop_
_entity_poly.entity_id
_entity_poly.type
_entity_poly.pdbx_seq_one_letter_code
_entity_poly.pdbx_strand_id
1 'polypeptide(L)'
;KRNCYDVKPPRGKGFKYLIRTRFMYGNYDTLGKAPEFELYLGVNLWDSVTIDNETMIVTKEIIHTLRSDHVHVCLVDKNRGTPFLSVLELRLLKSDTYETPYDSIMLYRRWDLGSLGDRPVRYKD
;
A
#
# COMPACT_ATOMS: atom_id res chain seq x y z
N LYS A 1 18.95 -1.08 2.84
CA LYS A 1 18.47 -1.93 3.97
C LYS A 1 17.01 -2.31 3.73
N ARG A 2 16.56 -3.52 4.12
CA ARG A 2 15.17 -3.99 3.93
C ARG A 2 14.53 -4.29 5.28
N ASN A 3 13.33 -3.75 5.52
CA ASN A 3 12.51 -4.06 6.70
C ASN A 3 11.13 -4.52 6.23
N CYS A 4 10.56 -5.54 6.87
CA CYS A 4 9.29 -6.14 6.45
C CYS A 4 8.30 -6.22 7.61
N TYR A 5 7.05 -5.85 7.34
CA TYR A 5 5.91 -6.15 8.19
C TYR A 5 5.41 -7.54 7.85
N ASP A 6 5.29 -8.40 8.85
CA ASP A 6 4.68 -9.71 8.72
C ASP A 6 3.25 -9.67 9.28
N VAL A 7 2.26 -9.83 8.40
CA VAL A 7 0.84 -9.74 8.74
C VAL A 7 0.14 -11.05 8.44
N LYS A 8 -0.51 -11.62 9.46
CA LYS A 8 -1.37 -12.80 9.30
C LYS A 8 -2.85 -12.36 9.20
N PRO A 9 -3.44 -12.29 8.00
CA PRO A 9 -4.85 -11.94 7.86
C PRO A 9 -5.77 -13.08 8.36
N PRO A 10 -7.06 -12.79 8.64
CA PRO A 10 -8.01 -13.80 9.14
C PRO A 10 -8.21 -15.00 8.20
N ARG A 11 -8.07 -14.78 6.89
CA ARG A 11 -8.06 -15.84 5.87
C ARG A 11 -6.78 -15.75 5.05
N GLY A 12 -6.05 -16.85 4.97
CA GLY A 12 -4.72 -16.90 4.37
C GLY A 12 -4.72 -17.23 2.88
N LYS A 13 -3.93 -18.23 2.52
CA LYS A 13 -3.68 -18.64 1.12
C LYS A 13 -4.97 -18.83 0.32
N GLY A 14 -4.98 -18.36 -0.92
CA GLY A 14 -6.08 -18.48 -1.87
C GLY A 14 -7.15 -17.39 -1.75
N PHE A 15 -7.12 -16.58 -0.69
CA PHE A 15 -8.05 -15.46 -0.53
C PHE A 15 -7.50 -14.17 -1.15
N LYS A 16 -8.41 -13.34 -1.67
CA LYS A 16 -8.10 -12.08 -2.36
C LYS A 16 -8.25 -10.91 -1.39
N TYR A 17 -7.26 -10.03 -1.34
CA TYR A 17 -7.26 -8.85 -0.48
C TYR A 17 -6.96 -7.58 -1.26
N LEU A 18 -7.65 -6.49 -0.91
CA LEU A 18 -7.14 -5.15 -1.13
C LEU A 18 -6.14 -4.86 -0.02
N ILE A 19 -4.88 -4.65 -0.39
CA ILE A 19 -3.80 -4.23 0.49
C ILE A 19 -3.53 -2.76 0.18
N ARG A 20 -3.64 -1.92 1.20
CA ARG A 20 -3.43 -0.47 1.09
C ARG A 20 -2.34 -0.04 2.05
N THR A 21 -1.39 0.74 1.54
CA THR A 21 -0.39 1.44 2.34
C THR A 21 -0.58 2.95 2.21
N ARG A 22 -0.34 3.67 3.30
CA ARG A 22 -0.29 5.15 3.28
C ARG A 22 0.96 5.66 3.97
N PHE A 23 1.46 6.76 3.44
CA PHE A 23 2.65 7.44 3.89
C PHE A 23 2.36 8.94 3.99
N MET A 24 2.57 9.49 5.18
CA MET A 24 2.61 10.93 5.43
C MET A 24 3.79 11.18 6.37
N TYR A 25 4.79 11.94 5.89
CA TYR A 25 6.09 12.06 6.54
C TYR A 25 6.01 12.83 7.85
N GLY A 26 5.29 13.96 7.88
CA GLY A 26 5.07 14.76 9.08
C GLY A 26 6.35 15.21 9.80
N ASN A 27 7.51 15.18 9.11
CA ASN A 27 8.82 15.47 9.69
C ASN A 27 9.14 14.69 10.97
N TYR A 28 8.77 13.40 11.02
CA TYR A 28 8.88 12.59 12.24
C TYR A 28 10.30 12.49 12.81
N ASP A 29 11.32 12.69 11.97
CA ASP A 29 12.75 12.61 12.32
C ASP A 29 13.43 13.99 12.44
N THR A 30 12.68 15.09 12.31
CA THR A 30 13.15 16.48 12.39
C THR A 30 14.20 16.89 11.34
N LEU A 31 14.37 16.10 10.28
CA LEU A 31 15.35 16.39 9.22
C LEU A 31 14.82 17.34 8.14
N GLY A 32 13.50 17.56 8.07
CA GLY A 32 12.87 18.41 7.07
C GLY A 32 13.04 17.90 5.63
N LYS A 33 13.38 16.62 5.46
CA LYS A 33 13.67 16.01 4.16
C LYS A 33 12.93 14.69 4.03
N ALA A 34 11.84 14.72 3.27
CA ALA A 34 11.01 13.55 3.04
C ALA A 34 11.82 12.44 2.32
N PRO A 35 11.63 11.17 2.71
CA PRO A 35 12.39 10.06 2.17
C PRO A 35 11.85 9.54 0.82
N GLU A 36 12.69 8.84 0.07
CA GLU A 36 12.30 8.02 -1.08
C GLU A 36 12.77 6.58 -0.89
N PHE A 37 11.89 5.62 -1.13
CA PHE A 37 12.16 4.20 -0.92
C PHE A 37 11.28 3.32 -1.81
N GLU A 38 11.58 2.04 -1.86
CA GLU A 38 10.79 1.06 -2.63
C GLU A 38 9.89 0.25 -1.71
N LEU A 39 8.67 -0.01 -2.19
CA LEU A 39 7.66 -0.82 -1.56
C LEU A 39 7.61 -2.18 -2.27
N TYR A 40 7.62 -3.26 -1.49
CA TYR A 40 7.58 -4.63 -1.98
C TYR A 40 6.45 -5.40 -1.34
N LEU A 41 5.83 -6.29 -2.12
CA LEU A 41 4.94 -7.33 -1.63
C LEU A 41 5.66 -8.68 -1.75
N GLY A 42 6.10 -9.23 -0.61
CA GLY A 42 7.01 -10.36 -0.57
C GLY A 42 8.35 -10.02 -1.24
N VAL A 43 8.68 -10.73 -2.32
CA VAL A 43 9.89 -10.48 -3.12
C VAL A 43 9.65 -9.58 -4.32
N ASN A 44 8.38 -9.31 -4.65
CA ASN A 44 8.01 -8.57 -5.86
C ASN A 44 7.99 -7.07 -5.58
N LEU A 45 8.60 -6.28 -6.46
CA LEU A 45 8.49 -4.83 -6.42
C LEU A 45 7.02 -4.47 -6.62
N TRP A 46 6.49 -3.71 -5.67
CA TRP A 46 5.14 -3.16 -5.78
C TRP A 46 5.24 -1.76 -6.39
N ASP A 47 5.95 -0.82 -5.78
CA ASP A 47 6.08 0.53 -6.33
C ASP A 47 7.24 1.32 -5.69
N SER A 48 7.61 2.45 -6.28
CA SER A 48 8.43 3.47 -5.63
C SER A 48 7.55 4.43 -4.83
N VAL A 49 8.00 4.79 -3.63
CA VAL A 49 7.37 5.78 -2.77
C VAL A 49 8.25 7.02 -2.76
N THR A 50 7.72 8.10 -3.33
CA THR A 50 8.32 9.43 -3.35
C THR A 50 7.35 10.38 -2.68
N ILE A 51 7.83 11.14 -1.69
CA ILE A 51 7.03 12.07 -0.90
C ILE A 51 7.65 13.45 -1.07
N ASP A 52 6.89 14.40 -1.61
CA ASP A 52 7.44 15.70 -1.98
C ASP A 52 7.46 16.70 -0.81
N ASN A 53 6.53 16.57 0.14
CA ASN A 53 6.45 17.43 1.32
C ASN A 53 5.89 16.70 2.54
N GLU A 54 6.01 17.33 3.72
CA GLU A 54 5.67 16.75 5.02
C GLU A 54 4.19 16.36 5.16
N THR A 55 3.29 17.08 4.49
CA THR A 55 1.83 16.89 4.60
C THR A 55 1.26 16.00 3.50
N MET A 56 2.05 15.69 2.46
CA MET A 56 1.61 14.90 1.33
C MET A 56 1.27 13.47 1.77
N ILE A 57 0.08 13.01 1.40
CA ILE A 57 -0.35 11.64 1.62
C ILE A 57 -0.12 10.85 0.33
N VAL A 58 0.84 9.94 0.35
CA VAL A 58 1.02 8.95 -0.72
C VAL A 58 0.23 7.70 -0.35
N THR A 59 -0.66 7.27 -1.25
CA THR A 59 -1.42 6.03 -1.10
C THR A 59 -1.01 5.05 -2.19
N LYS A 60 -0.67 3.81 -1.82
CA LYS A 60 -0.46 2.71 -2.76
C LYS A 60 -1.48 1.61 -2.47
N GLU A 61 -2.12 1.11 -3.51
CA GLU A 61 -3.11 0.03 -3.41
C GLU A 61 -2.79 -1.10 -4.38
N ILE A 62 -2.94 -2.32 -3.91
CA ILE A 62 -2.82 -3.54 -4.71
C ILE A 62 -3.90 -4.52 -4.28
N ILE A 63 -4.55 -5.13 -5.26
CA ILE A 63 -5.39 -6.30 -5.05
C ILE A 63 -4.50 -7.51 -5.30
N HIS A 64 -4.43 -8.43 -4.35
CA HIS A 64 -3.58 -9.61 -4.45
C HIS A 64 -4.29 -10.87 -3.95
N THR A 65 -4.16 -11.96 -4.70
CA THR A 65 -4.53 -13.30 -4.23
C THR A 65 -3.36 -13.92 -3.47
N LEU A 66 -3.56 -14.18 -2.17
CA LEU A 66 -2.46 -14.59 -1.30
C LEU A 66 -1.93 -15.98 -1.64
N ARG A 67 -0.60 -16.13 -1.69
CA ARG A 67 0.08 -17.41 -1.91
C ARG A 67 0.51 -18.13 -0.62
N SER A 68 0.44 -17.42 0.50
CA SER A 68 0.77 -17.88 1.85
C SER A 68 -0.25 -17.38 2.86
N ASP A 69 -0.22 -17.93 4.06
CA ASP A 69 -1.07 -17.46 5.17
C ASP A 69 -0.60 -16.16 5.79
N HIS A 70 0.57 -15.68 5.37
CA HIS A 70 1.19 -14.44 5.81
C HIS A 70 1.42 -13.52 4.61
N VAL A 71 1.28 -12.22 4.86
CA VAL A 71 1.55 -11.15 3.91
C VAL A 71 2.77 -10.38 4.40
N HIS A 72 3.80 -10.31 3.56
CA HIS A 72 5.00 -9.54 3.85
C HIS A 72 4.99 -8.24 3.05
N VAL A 73 4.86 -7.11 3.74
CA VAL A 73 4.99 -5.77 3.13
C VAL A 73 6.34 -5.21 3.52
N CYS A 74 7.24 -5.05 2.55
CA CYS A 74 8.62 -4.68 2.81
C CYS A 74 8.94 -3.28 2.27
N LEU A 75 9.71 -2.53 3.04
CA LEU A 75 10.27 -1.23 2.66
C LEU A 75 11.77 -1.41 2.42
N VAL A 76 12.26 -0.96 1.26
CA VAL A 76 13.67 -1.03 0.87
C VAL A 76 14.22 0.37 0.74
N ASP A 77 15.22 0.66 1.57
CA ASP A 77 15.92 1.93 1.62
C ASP A 77 16.82 2.12 0.39
N LYS A 78 16.66 3.26 -0.29
CA LYS A 78 17.48 3.72 -1.43
C LYS A 78 18.61 4.69 -1.03
N ASN A 79 18.91 4.79 0.26
CA ASN A 79 19.79 5.78 0.88
C ASN A 79 19.30 7.23 0.66
N ARG A 80 17.98 7.44 0.57
CA ARG A 80 17.36 8.76 0.40
C ARG A 80 16.51 9.19 1.60
N GLY A 81 16.80 8.65 2.78
CA GLY A 81 16.07 8.88 4.03
C GLY A 81 15.47 7.58 4.57
N THR A 82 15.02 7.60 5.83
CA THR A 82 14.55 6.38 6.50
C THR A 82 13.15 5.99 6.03
N PRO A 83 12.96 4.79 5.44
CA PRO A 83 11.63 4.32 5.04
C PRO A 83 10.71 4.17 6.25
N PHE A 84 9.44 4.55 6.07
CA PHE A 84 8.42 4.47 7.12
C PHE A 84 7.08 4.01 6.52
N LEU A 85 6.12 3.66 7.36
CA LEU A 85 4.77 3.26 6.96
C LEU A 85 3.77 3.80 7.98
N SER A 86 2.86 4.68 7.55
CA SER A 86 1.86 5.28 8.46
C SER A 86 0.64 4.40 8.63
N VAL A 87 0.22 3.71 7.56
CA VAL A 87 -0.95 2.81 7.58
C VAL A 87 -0.65 1.58 6.74
N LEU A 88 -1.01 0.41 7.27
CA LEU A 88 -1.15 -0.84 6.53
C LEU A 88 -2.56 -1.39 6.77
N GLU A 89 -3.33 -1.50 5.70
CA GLU A 89 -4.71 -1.98 5.74
C GLU A 89 -4.85 -3.19 4.81
N LEU A 90 -5.46 -4.27 5.32
CA LEU A 90 -5.80 -5.46 4.56
C LEU A 90 -7.31 -5.66 4.63
N ARG A 91 -7.96 -5.67 3.46
CA ARG A 91 -9.40 -5.87 3.35
C ARG A 91 -9.71 -7.08 2.48
N LEU A 92 -10.38 -8.06 3.06
CA LEU A 92 -10.85 -9.24 2.33
C LEU A 92 -11.83 -8.81 1.24
N LEU A 93 -11.61 -9.32 0.03
CA LEU A 93 -12.49 -9.15 -1.12
C LEU A 93 -13.16 -10.47 -1.47
N LYS A 94 -14.29 -10.41 -2.18
CA LYS A 94 -14.87 -11.59 -2.81
C LYS A 94 -13.96 -12.05 -3.96
N SER A 95 -13.96 -13.34 -4.25
CA SER A 95 -13.07 -13.93 -5.27
C SER A 95 -13.33 -13.39 -6.68
N ASP A 96 -14.58 -13.05 -6.98
CA ASP A 96 -15.08 -12.47 -8.24
C ASP A 96 -14.82 -10.96 -8.36
N THR A 97 -14.33 -10.30 -7.31
CA THR A 97 -14.05 -8.85 -7.37
C THR A 97 -12.77 -8.62 -8.20
N TYR A 98 -12.89 -7.83 -9.27
CA TYR A 98 -11.79 -7.56 -10.22
C TYR A 98 -11.14 -8.85 -10.74
N GLU A 99 -11.86 -9.60 -11.56
CA GLU A 99 -11.33 -10.81 -12.20
C GLU A 99 -10.17 -10.48 -13.13
N THR A 100 -9.12 -11.29 -13.05
CA THR A 100 -7.88 -11.10 -13.81
C THR A 100 -7.12 -12.42 -13.87
N PRO A 101 -6.37 -12.70 -14.96
CA PRO A 101 -5.46 -13.85 -15.00
C PRO A 101 -4.17 -13.62 -14.19
N TYR A 102 -3.92 -12.40 -13.70
CA TYR A 102 -2.72 -12.07 -12.93
C TYR A 102 -2.93 -12.25 -11.43
N ASP A 103 -1.87 -12.53 -10.67
CA ASP A 103 -1.97 -12.64 -9.20
C ASP A 103 -2.27 -11.30 -8.51
N SER A 104 -1.92 -10.19 -9.17
CA SER A 104 -1.96 -8.86 -8.59
C SER A 104 -2.47 -7.82 -9.57
N ILE A 105 -3.27 -6.87 -9.07
CA ILE A 105 -3.69 -5.66 -9.80
C ILE A 105 -3.30 -4.45 -8.96
N MET A 106 -2.48 -3.57 -9.51
CA MET A 106 -2.12 -2.31 -8.87
C MET A 106 -3.11 -1.21 -9.24
N LEU A 107 -3.44 -0.35 -8.28
CA LEU A 107 -4.26 0.82 -8.56
C LEU A 107 -3.46 1.83 -9.39
N TYR A 108 -3.93 2.10 -10.61
CA TYR A 108 -3.43 3.24 -11.39
C TYR A 108 -4.14 4.53 -10.98
N ARG A 109 -5.46 4.58 -11.12
CA ARG A 109 -6.32 5.69 -10.68
C ARG A 109 -7.70 5.19 -10.28
N ARG A 110 -8.37 5.94 -9.40
CA ARG A 110 -9.78 5.78 -9.06
C ARG A 110 -10.45 7.13 -9.16
N TRP A 111 -11.54 7.21 -9.91
CA TRP A 111 -12.29 8.43 -10.14
C TRP A 111 -13.73 8.24 -9.72
N ASP A 112 -14.28 9.25 -9.06
CA ASP A 112 -15.72 9.39 -8.87
C ASP A 112 -16.20 10.44 -9.86
N LEU A 113 -16.96 10.02 -10.88
CA LEU A 113 -17.46 10.90 -11.93
C LEU A 113 -18.81 11.54 -11.59
N GLY A 114 -19.44 11.11 -10.48
CA GLY A 114 -20.77 11.57 -10.06
C GLY A 114 -20.74 12.48 -8.84
N SER A 115 -19.59 12.68 -8.20
CA SER A 115 -19.48 13.52 -7.01
C SER A 115 -19.58 15.01 -7.35
N LEU A 116 -20.32 15.74 -6.52
CA LEU A 116 -20.41 17.21 -6.56
C LEU A 116 -19.28 17.91 -5.77
N GLY A 117 -18.33 17.15 -5.21
CA GLY A 117 -17.17 17.71 -4.52
C GLY A 117 -15.98 16.77 -4.45
N ASP A 118 -14.83 17.30 -4.05
CA ASP A 118 -13.55 16.57 -4.07
C ASP A 118 -13.33 15.63 -2.87
N ARG A 119 -14.40 15.31 -2.13
CA ARG A 119 -14.27 14.44 -0.95
C ARG A 119 -14.23 12.98 -1.38
N PRO A 120 -13.20 12.22 -0.97
CA PRO A 120 -13.15 10.80 -1.28
C PRO A 120 -14.29 10.07 -0.56
N VAL A 121 -15.07 9.29 -1.30
CA VAL A 121 -16.06 8.38 -0.73
C VAL A 121 -15.34 7.13 -0.24
N ARG A 122 -15.54 6.79 1.04
CA ARG A 122 -15.02 5.55 1.64
C ARG A 122 -16.18 4.66 2.06
N TYR A 123 -16.13 3.40 1.65
CA TYR A 123 -17.07 2.39 2.16
C TYR A 123 -16.90 2.25 3.67
N LYS A 124 -18.00 2.15 4.42
CA LYS A 124 -17.97 2.01 5.88
C LYS A 124 -17.18 0.76 6.26
N ASP A 125 -16.24 0.90 7.21
CA ASP A 125 -15.47 -0.23 7.73
C ASP A 125 -16.39 -1.20 8.50
#